data_AF-A0A812XZ39-F1
#
_entry.id   AF-A0A812XZ39-F1
#
_cell.length_a   1.000
_cell.length_b   1.000
_cell.length_c   1.000
_cell.angle_alpha   90.00
_cell.angle_beta   90.00
_cell.angle_gamma   90.00
#
_symmetry.space_group_name_H-M   'P 1'
#
loop_
_entity.id
_entity.type
_entity.pdbx_description
1 polymer ?
#
loop_
_entity_poly.entity_id
_entity_poly.type
_entity_poly.pdbx_seq_one_letter_code
_entity_poly.pdbx_strand_id
1 'polypeptide(L)'
;MTTIDARVPDAYDDDCEYGCANAALPPARTNRRPQTVRYDILCGQRFSANCRLPARYSSPLLLHAHVPVEPAVRYRFRLASNQTAGTTPWRNLKGLPKRGDELKVAVIGDLGQTAFSEATCRDVAKVHRSDGLDLGVLLGDLSYADTNASRWDSFQRMFDTSGCADIPWVVLPGNH
;
A
#
# COMPACT_ATOMS: atom_id res chain seq x y z
N MET A 1 -17.70 -9.42 10.73
CA MET A 1 -17.49 -7.99 10.40
C MET A 1 -16.05 -7.78 9.95
N THR A 2 -15.78 -6.87 9.02
CA THR A 2 -14.42 -6.59 8.52
C THR A 2 -13.72 -5.51 9.34
N THR A 3 -12.49 -5.76 9.78
CA THR A 3 -11.63 -4.87 10.56
C THR A 3 -10.19 -4.95 10.06
N ILE A 4 -9.39 -3.90 10.30
CA ILE A 4 -7.94 -3.94 10.15
C ILE A 4 -7.35 -4.20 11.54
N ASP A 5 -6.65 -5.33 11.66
CA ASP A 5 -5.95 -5.78 12.86
C ASP A 5 -4.49 -5.34 12.71
N ALA A 6 -4.04 -4.42 13.55
CA ALA A 6 -2.67 -3.90 13.55
C ALA A 6 -2.04 -4.04 14.94
N ARG A 7 -0.81 -4.56 14.98
CA ARG A 7 -0.05 -4.83 16.21
C ARG A 7 1.44 -4.77 15.98
N VAL A 8 2.20 -4.54 17.05
CA VAL A 8 3.65 -4.81 17.03
C VAL A 8 3.86 -6.32 17.05
N PRO A 9 4.81 -6.87 16.26
CA PRO A 9 5.16 -8.29 16.34
C PRO A 9 5.65 -8.66 17.75
N ASP A 10 5.20 -9.81 18.26
CA ASP A 10 5.64 -10.35 19.53
C ASP A 10 6.78 -11.36 19.29
N ALA A 11 7.60 -11.65 20.31
CA ALA A 11 8.78 -12.52 20.20
C ALA A 11 8.50 -13.97 19.70
N TYR A 12 7.23 -14.40 19.68
CA TYR A 12 6.79 -15.71 19.21
C TYR A 12 6.27 -15.71 17.78
N ASP A 13 6.37 -14.59 17.06
CA ASP A 13 6.06 -14.53 15.64
C ASP A 13 7.24 -15.03 14.79
N ASP A 14 6.94 -15.85 13.78
CA ASP A 14 7.92 -16.49 12.88
C ASP A 14 8.88 -15.50 12.16
N ASP A 15 8.60 -14.19 12.19
CA ASP A 15 9.41 -13.12 11.59
C ASP A 15 10.43 -12.48 12.55
N CYS A 16 10.54 -12.94 13.81
CA CYS A 16 11.41 -12.36 14.85
C CYS A 16 12.88 -12.84 14.82
N GLU A 17 13.39 -13.32 13.68
CA GLU A 17 14.77 -13.82 13.57
C GLU A 17 15.84 -12.70 13.74
N TYR A 18 15.46 -11.42 13.66
CA TYR A 18 16.40 -10.27 13.73
C TYR A 18 15.98 -9.13 14.68
N GLY A 19 15.55 -9.44 15.91
CA GLY A 19 15.64 -8.47 17.01
C GLY A 19 14.34 -7.83 17.50
N CYS A 20 13.38 -8.65 17.96
CA CYS A 20 12.17 -8.18 18.64
C CYS A 20 12.37 -7.83 20.13
N ALA A 21 13.60 -7.90 20.66
CA ALA A 21 13.87 -7.55 22.06
C ALA A 21 14.42 -6.13 22.17
N ASN A 22 13.56 -5.19 22.60
CA ASN A 22 13.86 -3.99 23.43
C ASN A 22 12.79 -2.88 23.36
N ALA A 23 11.63 -3.11 22.76
CA ALA A 23 10.52 -2.16 22.88
C ALA A 23 9.85 -2.34 24.26
N ALA A 24 9.76 -1.26 25.04
CA ALA A 24 8.78 -1.14 26.12
C ALA A 24 7.41 -1.65 25.64
N LEU A 25 6.67 -2.36 26.52
CA LEU A 25 5.40 -3.06 26.26
C LEU A 25 4.77 -2.75 24.88
N PRO A 26 4.60 -3.74 23.97
CA PRO A 26 4.14 -3.47 22.63
C PRO A 26 2.83 -2.67 22.68
N PRO A 27 2.70 -1.58 21.91
CA PRO A 27 1.48 -0.79 21.88
C PRO A 27 0.28 -1.71 21.62
N ALA A 28 -0.80 -1.47 22.36
CA ALA A 28 -1.94 -2.37 22.40
C ALA A 28 -2.46 -2.67 20.99
N ARG A 29 -2.75 -3.95 20.72
CA ARG A 29 -3.39 -4.41 19.48
C ARG A 29 -4.59 -3.52 19.15
N THR A 30 -4.60 -2.96 17.94
CA THR A 30 -5.69 -2.09 17.49
C THR A 30 -6.53 -2.79 16.43
N ASN A 31 -7.83 -2.91 16.68
CA ASN A 31 -8.82 -3.33 15.70
C ASN A 31 -9.56 -2.10 15.19
N ARG A 32 -9.30 -1.68 13.96
CA ARG A 32 -9.94 -0.52 13.33
C ARG A 32 -11.04 -0.98 12.39
N ARG A 33 -12.22 -0.36 12.49
CA ARG A 33 -13.26 -0.51 11.48
C ARG A 33 -12.89 0.39 10.30
N PRO A 34 -12.64 -0.15 9.10
CA PRO A 34 -12.31 0.69 7.96
C PRO A 34 -13.53 1.51 7.52
N GLN A 35 -13.27 2.74 7.10
CA GLN A 35 -14.17 3.48 6.23
C GLN A 35 -14.25 2.74 4.90
N THR A 36 -15.43 2.80 4.27
CA THR A 36 -15.67 2.13 3.01
C THR A 36 -16.02 3.13 1.94
N VAL A 37 -15.42 3.03 0.77
CA VAL A 37 -15.73 3.89 -0.37
C VAL A 37 -15.94 3.07 -1.63
N ARG A 38 -16.84 3.55 -2.49
CA ARG A 38 -16.99 3.11 -3.87
C ARG A 38 -17.04 4.34 -4.76
N TYR A 39 -16.50 4.23 -5.96
CA TYR A 39 -16.62 5.28 -6.95
C TYR A 39 -17.06 4.70 -8.29
N ASP A 40 -17.79 5.51 -9.04
CA ASP A 40 -18.14 5.22 -10.42
C ASP A 40 -17.38 6.18 -11.35
N ILE A 41 -16.86 5.67 -12.46
CA ILE A 41 -16.29 6.49 -13.52
C ILE A 41 -17.15 6.31 -14.76
N LEU A 42 -17.73 7.43 -15.22
CA LEU A 42 -18.43 7.52 -16.49
C LEU A 42 -17.49 8.11 -17.53
N CYS A 43 -17.21 7.32 -18.57
CA CYS A 43 -16.33 7.75 -19.64
C CYS A 43 -17.00 8.85 -20.47
N GLY A 44 -16.24 9.87 -20.87
CA GLY A 44 -16.73 11.04 -21.63
C GLY A 44 -17.28 12.21 -20.81
N GLN A 45 -17.54 12.05 -19.50
CA GLN A 45 -17.94 13.19 -18.63
C GLN A 45 -16.74 13.90 -17.99
N ARG A 46 -15.58 13.24 -17.85
CA ARG A 46 -14.37 13.81 -17.24
C ARG A 46 -13.11 13.81 -18.13
N PHE A 47 -13.08 13.00 -19.20
CA PHE A 47 -11.94 12.90 -20.12
C PHE A 47 -12.46 12.98 -21.58
N SER A 48 -11.82 13.78 -22.43
CA SER A 48 -12.37 14.20 -23.73
C SER A 48 -12.17 13.23 -24.91
N ALA A 49 -11.68 11.99 -24.73
CA ALA A 49 -11.40 11.14 -25.89
C ALA A 49 -11.65 9.64 -25.67
N ASN A 50 -12.41 9.06 -26.62
CA ASN A 50 -12.43 7.67 -27.08
C ASN A 50 -12.27 6.57 -26.01
N CYS A 51 -13.36 6.28 -25.31
CA CYS A 51 -13.51 5.12 -24.44
C CYS A 51 -13.23 3.82 -25.21
N ARG A 52 -12.27 3.02 -24.75
CA ARG A 52 -12.06 1.69 -25.35
C ARG A 52 -12.94 0.62 -24.71
N LEU A 53 -13.21 0.69 -23.39
CA LEU A 53 -13.96 -0.30 -22.60
C LEU A 53 -14.46 0.29 -21.26
N PRO A 54 -15.44 -0.36 -20.59
CA PRO A 54 -16.86 -0.01 -20.64
C PRO A 54 -17.15 1.48 -20.37
N ALA A 55 -18.25 1.99 -20.93
CA ALA A 55 -18.68 3.39 -20.74
C ALA A 55 -18.89 3.80 -19.27
N ARG A 56 -19.12 2.81 -18.39
CA ARG A 56 -19.23 2.98 -16.94
C ARG A 56 -18.38 1.93 -16.24
N TYR A 57 -17.55 2.37 -15.32
CA TYR A 57 -16.83 1.55 -14.35
C TYR A 57 -17.38 1.82 -12.97
N SER A 58 -17.50 0.77 -12.15
CA SER A 58 -17.82 0.86 -10.73
C SER A 58 -16.74 0.14 -9.95
N SER A 59 -16.14 0.81 -8.97
CA SER A 59 -15.06 0.21 -8.18
C SER A 59 -15.60 -0.90 -7.28
N PRO A 60 -14.76 -1.87 -6.90
CA PRO A 60 -15.00 -2.68 -5.71
C PRO A 60 -15.19 -1.81 -4.46
N LEU A 61 -15.63 -2.44 -3.37
CA LEU A 61 -15.64 -1.78 -2.06
C LEU A 61 -14.20 -1.58 -1.58
N LEU A 62 -13.74 -0.34 -1.58
CA LEU A 62 -12.42 0.03 -1.06
C LEU A 62 -12.50 0.27 0.44
N LEU A 63 -11.47 -0.15 1.16
CA LEU A 63 -11.38 -0.07 2.62
C LEU A 63 -10.23 0.86 3.00
N HIS A 64 -10.51 1.87 3.82
CA HIS A 64 -9.52 2.82 4.32
C HIS A 64 -9.56 2.85 5.85
N ALA A 65 -8.42 2.71 6.51
CA ALA A 65 -8.33 2.94 7.96
C ALA A 65 -7.08 3.73 8.32
N HIS A 66 -7.22 4.52 9.38
CA HIS A 66 -6.12 5.25 9.98
C HIS A 66 -5.62 4.45 11.19
N VAL A 67 -4.32 4.16 11.20
CA VAL A 67 -3.63 3.48 12.29
C VAL A 67 -2.54 4.42 12.80
N PRO A 68 -2.59 4.86 14.07
CA PRO A 68 -1.50 5.64 14.65
C PRO A 68 -0.25 4.77 14.79
N VAL A 69 0.91 5.32 14.47
CA VAL A 69 2.20 4.64 14.55
C VAL A 69 3.21 5.50 15.30
N GLU A 70 4.07 4.84 16.06
CA GLU A 70 5.21 5.47 16.73
C GLU A 70 6.43 5.54 15.79
N PRO A 71 7.30 6.56 15.92
CA PRO A 71 8.49 6.67 15.09
C PRO A 71 9.43 5.46 15.20
N ALA A 72 9.94 5.00 14.06
CA ALA A 72 10.86 3.86 13.91
C ALA A 72 10.38 2.50 14.46
N VAL A 73 9.12 2.39 14.90
CA VAL A 73 8.54 1.12 15.39
C VAL A 73 7.98 0.33 14.21
N ARG A 74 8.25 -0.98 14.19
CA ARG A 74 7.66 -1.91 13.22
C ARG A 74 6.32 -2.43 13.73
N TYR A 75 5.32 -2.34 12.88
CA TYR A 75 3.99 -2.89 13.04
C TYR A 75 3.74 -3.92 11.95
N ARG A 76 2.85 -4.85 12.23
CA ARG A 76 2.22 -5.67 11.20
C ARG A 76 0.72 -5.49 11.23
N PHE A 77 0.11 -5.61 10.06
CA PHE A 77 -1.33 -5.47 9.90
C PHE A 77 -1.89 -6.51 8.94
N ARG A 78 -3.18 -6.81 9.09
CA ARG A 78 -3.94 -7.63 8.14
C ARG A 78 -5.41 -7.24 8.14
N LEU A 79 -6.10 -7.61 7.07
CA LEU A 79 -7.55 -7.51 7.00
C LEU A 79 -8.19 -8.71 7.72
N ALA A 80 -8.84 -8.49 8.85
CA ALA A 80 -9.57 -9.52 9.57
C ALA A 80 -11.06 -9.42 9.24
N SER A 81 -11.70 -10.54 8.87
CA SER A 81 -13.16 -10.62 8.82
C SER A 81 -13.63 -12.02 9.18
N ASN A 82 -14.90 -12.16 9.60
CA ASN A 82 -15.49 -13.48 9.86
C ASN A 82 -15.49 -14.38 8.59
N GLN A 83 -15.43 -13.80 7.39
CA GLN A 83 -15.39 -14.52 6.11
C GLN A 83 -13.97 -14.84 5.65
N THR A 84 -12.95 -14.19 6.23
CA THR A 84 -11.53 -14.31 5.88
C THR A 84 -10.69 -14.67 7.10
N ALA A 85 -11.30 -15.30 8.11
CA ALA A 85 -10.67 -15.56 9.39
C ALA A 85 -9.45 -16.47 9.20
N GLY A 86 -8.25 -15.87 9.23
CA GLY A 86 -6.97 -16.55 9.11
C GLY A 86 -6.39 -16.66 7.69
N THR A 87 -7.06 -16.15 6.65
CA THR A 87 -6.60 -16.34 5.26
C THR A 87 -5.86 -15.14 4.66
N THR A 88 -5.93 -13.97 5.29
CA THR A 88 -5.23 -12.78 4.80
C THR A 88 -3.80 -12.74 5.33
N PRO A 89 -2.80 -12.57 4.46
CA PRO A 89 -1.40 -12.50 4.87
C PRO A 89 -1.16 -11.28 5.77
N TRP A 90 -0.23 -11.42 6.70
CA TRP A 90 0.33 -10.27 7.41
C TRP A 90 1.13 -9.40 6.43
N ARG A 91 1.04 -8.10 6.63
CA ARG A 91 1.86 -7.08 5.98
C ARG A 91 2.62 -6.31 7.04
N ASN A 92 3.77 -5.75 6.70
CA ASN A 92 4.62 -5.00 7.61
C ASN A 92 4.57 -3.50 7.30
N LEU A 93 4.70 -2.67 8.32
CA LEU A 93 4.80 -1.22 8.23
C LEU A 93 5.78 -0.74 9.28
N LYS A 94 6.76 0.09 8.90
CA LYS A 94 7.64 0.77 9.84
C LYS A 94 7.21 2.23 9.97
N GLY A 95 7.03 2.71 11.20
CA GLY A 95 6.84 4.14 11.44
C GLY A 95 8.05 4.94 10.97
N LEU A 96 7.83 6.16 10.49
CA LEU A 96 8.90 7.03 10.01
C LEU A 96 9.98 7.28 11.09
N PRO A 97 11.24 7.54 10.72
CA PRO A 97 12.27 7.97 11.67
C PRO A 97 11.86 9.19 12.49
N LYS A 98 12.53 9.42 13.62
CA LYS A 98 12.27 10.64 14.41
C LYS A 98 12.75 11.86 13.63
N ARG A 99 12.15 13.01 13.90
CA ARG A 99 12.60 14.28 13.33
C ARG A 99 14.08 14.50 13.68
N GLY A 100 14.91 14.70 12.65
CA GLY A 100 16.36 14.89 12.79
C GLY A 100 17.18 13.66 12.42
N ASP A 101 16.55 12.48 12.34
CA ASP A 101 17.20 11.26 11.84
C ASP A 101 17.23 11.27 10.30
N GLU A 102 18.14 10.48 9.73
CA GLU A 102 18.21 10.25 8.28
C GLU A 102 16.92 9.61 7.78
N LEU A 103 16.44 10.08 6.62
CA LEU A 103 15.26 9.56 5.94
C LEU A 103 15.67 8.93 4.61
N LYS A 104 15.37 7.64 4.42
CA LYS A 104 15.65 6.93 3.17
C LYS A 104 14.40 6.84 2.32
N VAL A 105 14.43 7.45 1.14
CA VAL A 105 13.27 7.61 0.27
C VAL A 105 13.51 6.99 -1.10
N ALA A 106 12.57 6.17 -1.57
CA ALA A 106 12.49 5.84 -2.99
C ALA A 106 11.66 6.88 -3.73
N VAL A 107 12.11 7.31 -4.91
CA VAL A 107 11.37 8.26 -5.74
C VAL A 107 11.16 7.64 -7.12
N ILE A 108 9.90 7.52 -7.53
CA ILE A 108 9.50 7.04 -8.85
C ILE A 108 8.38 7.93 -9.40
N GLY A 109 8.19 7.91 -10.71
CA GLY A 109 7.11 8.59 -11.42
C GLY A 109 6.78 7.80 -12.68
N ASP A 110 5.68 8.13 -13.34
CA ASP A 110 5.32 7.59 -14.66
C ASP A 110 5.34 6.05 -14.68
N LEU A 111 4.84 5.44 -13.60
CA LEU A 111 5.09 4.02 -13.35
C LEU A 111 4.37 3.15 -14.39
N GLY A 112 3.07 3.38 -14.60
CA GLY A 112 2.24 2.55 -15.44
C GLY A 112 2.21 1.07 -15.02
N GLN A 113 1.95 0.19 -15.98
CA GLN A 113 1.73 -1.24 -15.73
C GLN A 113 2.24 -2.12 -16.86
N THR A 114 3.54 -2.03 -17.10
CA THR A 114 4.30 -2.82 -18.08
C THR A 114 5.24 -3.79 -17.35
N ALA A 115 5.92 -4.66 -18.10
CA ALA A 115 6.99 -5.49 -17.55
C ALA A 115 8.15 -4.66 -16.95
N PHE A 116 8.38 -3.43 -17.44
CA PHE A 116 9.36 -2.51 -16.85
C PHE A 116 8.84 -1.92 -15.53
N SER A 117 7.54 -1.65 -15.43
CA SER A 117 6.89 -1.20 -14.19
C SER A 117 7.05 -2.25 -13.09
N GLU A 118 6.82 -3.53 -13.43
CA GLU A 118 7.05 -4.67 -12.53
C GLU A 118 8.51 -4.80 -12.12
N ALA A 119 9.46 -4.60 -13.05
CA ALA A 119 10.89 -4.62 -12.75
C ALA A 119 11.28 -3.49 -11.78
N THR A 120 10.82 -2.26 -12.04
CA THR A 120 11.02 -1.11 -11.14
C THR A 120 10.51 -1.41 -9.74
N CYS A 121 9.29 -1.94 -9.60
CA CYS A 121 8.75 -2.31 -8.29
C CYS A 121 9.58 -3.39 -7.59
N ARG A 122 10.01 -4.43 -8.30
CA ARG A 122 10.85 -5.48 -7.73
C ARG A 122 12.21 -4.97 -7.27
N ASP A 123 12.82 -4.06 -8.01
CA ASP A 123 14.10 -3.45 -7.65
C ASP A 123 13.95 -2.54 -6.42
N VAL A 124 12.90 -1.71 -6.38
CA VAL A 124 12.56 -0.89 -5.20
C VAL A 124 12.30 -1.78 -3.98
N ALA A 125 11.53 -2.86 -4.12
CA ALA A 125 11.26 -3.81 -3.05
C ALA A 125 12.52 -4.57 -2.59
N LYS A 126 13.46 -4.83 -3.51
CA LYS A 126 14.77 -5.42 -3.17
C LYS A 126 15.60 -4.45 -2.33
N VAL A 127 15.67 -3.17 -2.71
CA VAL A 127 16.34 -2.13 -1.93
C VAL A 127 15.67 -1.94 -0.57
N HIS A 128 14.33 -1.95 -0.48
CA HIS A 128 13.64 -1.87 0.80
C HIS A 128 14.04 -3.00 1.75
N ARG A 129 14.14 -4.23 1.23
CA ARG A 129 14.53 -5.41 2.02
C ARG A 129 15.99 -5.39 2.46
N SER A 130 16.91 -4.84 1.67
CA SER A 130 18.34 -4.79 2.02
C SER A 130 18.72 -3.59 2.87
N ASP A 131 18.21 -2.40 2.53
CA ASP A 131 18.74 -1.12 3.03
C ASP A 131 17.75 -0.37 3.94
N GLY A 132 16.50 -0.84 3.98
CA GLY A 132 15.44 -0.32 4.85
C GLY A 132 14.90 1.04 4.44
N LEU A 133 14.26 1.13 3.25
CA LEU A 133 13.54 2.35 2.84
C LEU A 133 12.43 2.70 3.85
N ASP A 134 12.33 3.97 4.23
CA ASP A 134 11.31 4.44 5.18
C ASP A 134 10.00 4.81 4.49
N LEU A 135 10.06 5.36 3.27
CA LEU A 135 8.90 5.65 2.44
C LEU A 135 9.24 5.74 0.94
N GLY A 136 8.23 5.65 0.11
CA GLY A 136 8.28 5.97 -1.32
C GLY A 136 7.53 7.25 -1.65
N VAL A 137 7.98 7.99 -2.67
CA VAL A 137 7.26 9.11 -3.28
C VAL A 137 6.96 8.75 -4.73
N LEU A 138 5.68 8.73 -5.09
CA LEU A 138 5.20 8.45 -6.44
C LEU A 138 4.72 9.76 -7.09
N LEU A 139 5.52 10.27 -8.03
CA LEU A 139 5.40 11.59 -8.65
C LEU A 139 4.39 11.59 -9.82
N GLY A 140 3.13 11.28 -9.57
CA GLY A 140 2.09 11.33 -10.60
C GLY A 140 2.13 10.17 -11.59
N ASP A 141 1.18 10.21 -12.53
CA ASP A 141 1.03 9.29 -13.66
C ASP A 141 1.15 7.81 -13.28
N LEU A 142 0.21 7.37 -12.46
CA LEU A 142 0.25 6.08 -11.79
C LEU A 142 -0.03 4.93 -12.76
N SER A 143 -1.25 4.87 -13.29
CA SER A 143 -1.78 3.67 -13.95
C SER A 143 -1.93 3.80 -15.46
N TYR A 144 -1.94 5.04 -15.99
CA TYR A 144 -2.33 5.36 -17.37
C TYR A 144 -3.68 4.70 -17.75
N ALA A 145 -4.69 4.92 -16.89
CA ALA A 145 -6.02 4.33 -16.99
C ALA A 145 -7.07 5.27 -17.63
N ASP A 146 -6.64 6.38 -18.21
CA ASP A 146 -7.46 7.54 -18.63
C ASP A 146 -8.71 7.14 -19.43
N THR A 147 -8.56 6.19 -20.36
CA THR A 147 -9.64 5.73 -21.25
C THR A 147 -10.22 4.36 -20.85
N ASN A 148 -9.70 3.76 -19.78
CA ASN A 148 -10.13 2.45 -19.28
C ASN A 148 -9.90 2.33 -17.77
N ALA A 149 -10.90 2.71 -16.98
CA ALA A 149 -10.83 2.74 -15.52
C ALA A 149 -10.52 1.38 -14.87
N SER A 150 -10.83 0.25 -15.52
CA SER A 150 -10.47 -1.09 -15.00
C SER A 150 -8.96 -1.31 -14.89
N ARG A 151 -8.16 -0.48 -15.59
CA ARG A 151 -6.69 -0.50 -15.50
C ARG A 151 -6.16 -0.02 -14.15
N TRP A 152 -6.96 0.70 -13.34
CA TRP A 152 -6.60 0.99 -11.95
C TRP A 152 -6.49 -0.29 -11.12
N ASP A 153 -7.39 -1.25 -11.34
CA ASP A 153 -7.38 -2.52 -10.60
C ASP A 153 -6.19 -3.40 -10.97
N SER A 154 -5.83 -3.48 -12.26
CA SER A 154 -4.64 -4.25 -12.70
C SER A 154 -3.34 -3.58 -12.26
N PHE A 155 -3.28 -2.24 -12.28
CA PHE A 155 -2.16 -1.48 -11.74
C PHE A 155 -1.95 -1.77 -10.25
N GLN A 156 -3.01 -1.67 -9.43
CA GLN A 156 -2.90 -1.93 -7.99
C GLN A 156 -2.52 -3.37 -7.68
N ARG A 157 -3.04 -4.35 -8.43
CA ARG A 157 -2.60 -5.75 -8.31
C ARG A 157 -1.12 -5.91 -8.63
N MET A 158 -0.65 -5.34 -9.73
CA MET A 158 0.77 -5.35 -10.11
C MET A 158 1.64 -4.70 -9.03
N PHE A 159 1.21 -3.53 -8.52
CA PHE A 159 1.91 -2.78 -7.49
C PHE A 159 2.04 -3.58 -6.17
N ASP A 160 0.99 -4.31 -5.80
CA ASP A 160 1.01 -5.24 -4.65
C ASP A 160 1.89 -6.45 -4.94
N THR A 161 1.64 -7.19 -6.02
CA THR A 161 2.36 -8.45 -6.29
C THR A 161 3.84 -8.27 -6.64
N SER A 162 4.24 -7.08 -7.11
CA SER A 162 5.65 -6.75 -7.42
C SER A 162 6.41 -6.18 -6.23
N GLY A 163 5.77 -6.03 -5.05
CA GLY A 163 6.40 -5.61 -3.80
C GLY A 163 6.46 -4.10 -3.58
N CYS A 164 5.94 -3.28 -4.48
CA CYS A 164 5.84 -1.83 -4.23
C CYS A 164 4.93 -1.55 -3.01
N ALA A 165 3.85 -2.32 -2.82
CA ALA A 165 2.93 -2.13 -1.69
C ALA A 165 3.53 -2.46 -0.31
N ASP A 166 4.74 -3.04 -0.24
CA ASP A 166 5.42 -3.31 1.03
C ASP A 166 6.00 -2.03 1.66
N ILE A 167 6.03 -0.93 0.91
CA ILE A 167 6.56 0.37 1.32
C ILE A 167 5.39 1.34 1.51
N PRO A 168 5.39 2.22 2.52
CA PRO A 168 4.42 3.31 2.59
C PRO A 168 4.71 4.37 1.52
N TRP A 169 3.67 4.81 0.80
CA TRP A 169 3.81 5.77 -0.31
C TRP A 169 3.13 7.11 -0.04
N VAL A 170 3.85 8.19 -0.35
CA VAL A 170 3.25 9.50 -0.62
C VAL A 170 3.01 9.59 -2.12
N VAL A 171 1.75 9.76 -2.51
CA VAL A 171 1.33 9.80 -3.91
C VAL A 171 0.95 11.23 -4.28
N LEU A 172 1.53 11.75 -5.36
CA LEU A 172 1.15 13.02 -5.96
C LEU A 172 0.30 12.78 -7.21
N PRO A 173 -0.65 13.67 -7.55
CA PRO A 173 -1.41 13.57 -8.78
C PRO A 173 -0.54 13.95 -9.98
N GLY A 174 -0.75 13.26 -11.11
CA GLY A 174 -0.25 13.67 -12.42
C GLY A 174 -1.39 14.03 -13.37
N ASN A 175 -1.12 14.13 -14.67
CA ASN A 175 -2.15 14.42 -15.67
C ASN A 175 -2.88 13.17 -16.17
N HIS A 176 -2.35 11.97 -15.90
CA HIS A 176 -2.95 10.66 -16.23
C HIS A 176 -3.69 10.02 -15.04
#